data_AF-A0AAD9NEN1-F1
#
_entry.id   AF-A0AAD9NEN1-F1
#
_cell.length_a   1.000
_cell.length_b   1.000
_cell.length_c   1.000
_cell.angle_alpha   90.00
_cell.angle_beta   90.00
_cell.angle_gamma   90.00
#
_symmetry.space_group_name_H-M   'P 1'
#
loop_
_entity.id
_entity.type
_entity.pdbx_description
1 polymer ?
#
loop_
_entity_poly.entity_id
_entity_poly.type
_entity_poly.pdbx_seq_one_letter_code
_entity_poly.pdbx_strand_id
1 'polypeptide(L)'
;MGSNSSYEQPPQSVHGHQPQQQQQQKPTNKQPQEKEEKTDIKMKKVKLDKQILEKYLDLEKQIRQLESKNVLKNYEMKQNQLRDFEDTVKVYEQRHQECIKRTAKEKADVDNMTKPSVKEIFSQQSEYDANFLKEQEEYLEALNKQEIAKKELDQAKVMKDQVKSDLNKLKKEADQLQKIYTQQDELLASIFSGKYGSELEFKLESGLDMLLDQKQRISIAKYKWQNSRLLINHAVQQMKYAIKKWSELMQLQNSNMQARYSLATEARNNLVAASQNITNAHKYLNNIEFPYCKPDEMETLNNATNNIYTDMQTAERQGHAMNCYTVTYKRASALLQWFDHVISNTIDKDLNEALKNVDTKTKELRKERLRLIKEKINEAKGKDENLDIDGEMDLENEGVEPELENLVANPDAVSTAGDLQDTSDKVSSPEPTGPTPLPVNQLAPVPKNEDLFGNIDELKKQHEQQLAEFEHAQEVNKARMNQGLEEKLRARRSQRARQQKQ
;
A
#
# COMPACT_ATOMS: atom_id res chain seq x y z
N MET A 1 -4.90 -35.69 -76.98
CA MET A 1 -6.10 -36.54 -77.12
C MET A 1 -6.42 -37.10 -75.74
N GLY A 2 -7.69 -37.03 -75.30
CA GLY A 2 -8.20 -37.53 -74.01
C GLY A 2 -8.18 -36.45 -72.91
N SER A 3 -9.26 -35.71 -72.59
CA SER A 3 -10.48 -36.09 -71.82
C SER A 3 -10.14 -36.42 -70.35
N ASN A 4 -10.77 -35.93 -69.28
CA ASN A 4 -12.11 -35.35 -69.09
C ASN A 4 -12.22 -34.69 -67.70
N SER A 5 -13.08 -33.65 -67.59
CA SER A 5 -14.11 -33.38 -66.54
C SER A 5 -13.76 -33.38 -65.03
N SER A 6 -14.29 -32.57 -64.12
CA SER A 6 -15.10 -31.33 -64.02
C SER A 6 -15.22 -31.06 -62.51
N TYR A 7 -15.14 -29.81 -62.06
CA TYR A 7 -15.60 -29.40 -60.73
C TYR A 7 -16.71 -28.37 -60.90
N GLU A 8 -17.89 -28.68 -60.37
CA GLU A 8 -19.06 -27.81 -60.32
C GLU A 8 -18.98 -26.82 -59.15
N GLN A 9 -19.23 -25.54 -59.45
CA GLN A 9 -19.85 -24.56 -58.55
C GLN A 9 -21.25 -24.26 -59.10
N PRO A 10 -22.22 -23.90 -58.22
CA PRO A 10 -22.94 -22.63 -58.41
C PRO A 10 -23.47 -22.01 -57.10
N PRO A 11 -24.19 -20.86 -57.10
CA PRO A 11 -24.00 -19.64 -57.90
C PRO A 11 -24.11 -18.32 -57.08
N GLN A 12 -23.65 -17.22 -57.69
CA GLN A 12 -24.03 -15.82 -57.37
C GLN A 12 -25.42 -15.51 -57.93
N SER A 13 -26.24 -14.62 -57.38
CA SER A 13 -26.25 -13.14 -57.60
C SER A 13 -27.61 -12.60 -57.07
N VAL A 14 -27.84 -11.31 -56.78
CA VAL A 14 -28.29 -10.30 -57.77
C VAL A 14 -28.62 -8.95 -57.06
N HIS A 15 -28.21 -7.84 -57.70
CA HIS A 15 -28.65 -6.41 -57.62
C HIS A 15 -28.43 -5.61 -56.30
N GLY A 16 -27.92 -4.37 -56.26
CA GLY A 16 -27.69 -3.31 -57.25
C GLY A 16 -28.54 -2.08 -56.88
N HIS A 17 -27.94 -0.88 -56.66
CA HIS A 17 -28.45 0.47 -57.00
C HIS A 17 -27.54 1.61 -56.48
N GLN A 18 -27.52 2.69 -57.26
CA GLN A 18 -26.70 3.92 -57.20
C GLN A 18 -27.18 4.96 -56.15
N PRO A 19 -26.44 6.08 -55.92
CA PRO A 19 -26.46 6.87 -54.70
C PRO A 19 -27.48 8.03 -54.68
N GLN A 20 -27.97 8.37 -53.49
CA GLN A 20 -28.67 9.64 -53.21
C GLN A 20 -28.09 10.31 -51.96
N GLN A 21 -27.80 11.61 -52.11
CA GLN A 21 -27.53 12.56 -51.02
C GLN A 21 -28.74 12.63 -50.07
N GLN A 22 -28.50 12.57 -48.76
CA GLN A 22 -29.45 13.11 -47.78
C GLN A 22 -28.76 13.81 -46.60
N GLN A 23 -29.49 14.80 -46.12
CA GLN A 23 -29.11 15.88 -45.24
C GLN A 23 -28.80 15.46 -43.81
N GLN A 24 -28.04 16.33 -43.16
CA GLN A 24 -27.82 16.46 -41.73
C GLN A 24 -29.04 16.08 -40.87
N GLN A 25 -28.84 15.14 -39.96
CA GLN A 25 -29.53 15.12 -38.66
C GLN A 25 -28.49 14.96 -37.55
N LYS A 26 -28.45 15.95 -36.67
CA LYS A 26 -27.66 15.96 -35.43
C LYS A 26 -28.08 14.77 -34.56
N PRO A 27 -27.13 13.97 -34.04
CA PRO A 27 -27.42 13.04 -32.97
C PRO A 27 -27.66 13.85 -31.68
N THR A 28 -28.88 13.76 -31.16
CA THR A 28 -29.25 14.28 -29.84
C THR A 28 -28.48 13.49 -28.78
N ASN A 29 -27.33 14.02 -28.36
CA ASN A 29 -26.54 13.48 -27.27
C ASN A 29 -27.34 13.69 -25.97
N LYS A 30 -28.08 12.67 -25.53
CA LYS A 30 -28.59 12.60 -24.16
C LYS A 30 -27.40 12.30 -23.27
N GLN A 31 -26.76 13.36 -22.77
CA GLN A 31 -25.85 13.26 -21.63
C GLN A 31 -26.57 12.53 -20.48
N PRO A 32 -25.90 11.60 -19.79
CA PRO A 32 -26.33 11.13 -18.49
C PRO A 32 -26.41 12.35 -17.57
N GLN A 33 -27.61 12.64 -17.04
CA GLN A 33 -27.75 13.57 -15.94
C GLN A 33 -27.01 12.97 -14.74
N GLU A 34 -25.82 13.47 -14.47
CA GLU A 34 -25.23 13.36 -13.15
C GLU A 34 -26.23 13.93 -12.15
N LYS A 35 -26.73 13.07 -11.28
CA LYS A 35 -27.42 13.51 -10.08
C LYS A 35 -26.37 14.21 -9.23
N GLU A 36 -26.39 15.54 -9.20
CA GLU A 36 -25.80 16.31 -8.12
C GLU A 36 -26.31 15.74 -6.80
N GLU A 37 -25.48 14.96 -6.11
CA GLU A 37 -25.71 14.60 -4.73
C GLU A 37 -25.48 15.87 -3.90
N LYS A 38 -26.51 16.71 -3.83
CA LYS A 38 -26.55 17.84 -2.91
C LYS A 38 -26.56 17.27 -1.50
N THR A 39 -25.40 17.22 -0.87
CA THR A 39 -25.30 17.16 0.58
C THR A 39 -25.94 18.44 1.12
N ASP A 40 -27.21 18.35 1.53
CA ASP A 40 -27.93 19.44 2.19
C ASP A 40 -27.24 19.76 3.52
N ILE A 41 -26.26 20.67 3.50
CA ILE A 41 -25.62 21.20 4.70
C ILE A 41 -26.70 21.98 5.47
N LYS A 42 -27.05 21.51 6.67
CA LYS A 42 -28.06 22.16 7.52
C LYS A 42 -27.54 23.51 8.02
N MET A 43 -27.87 24.58 7.31
CA MET A 43 -27.54 25.94 7.71
C MET A 43 -28.30 26.36 8.97
N LYS A 44 -27.64 26.37 10.13
CA LYS A 44 -28.17 26.98 11.36
C LYS A 44 -27.86 28.48 11.32
N LYS A 45 -28.81 29.34 11.72
CA LYS A 45 -28.52 30.76 11.95
C LYS A 45 -27.57 30.89 13.15
N VAL A 46 -26.38 31.46 12.94
CA VAL A 46 -25.39 31.69 14.01
C VAL A 46 -25.26 33.19 14.27
N LYS A 47 -25.07 33.56 15.53
CA LYS A 47 -24.82 34.94 15.94
C LYS A 47 -23.35 35.28 15.69
N LEU A 48 -23.09 36.26 14.82
CA LEU A 48 -21.75 36.71 14.46
C LEU A 48 -21.11 37.51 15.61
N ASP A 49 -20.41 36.82 16.51
CA ASP A 49 -19.63 37.42 17.60
C ASP A 49 -18.31 36.69 17.86
N LYS A 50 -17.53 37.15 18.85
CA LYS A 50 -16.18 36.62 19.15
C LYS A 50 -16.18 35.10 19.44
N GLN A 51 -17.30 34.55 19.92
CA GLN A 51 -17.41 33.12 20.25
C GLN A 51 -17.32 32.23 18.99
N ILE A 52 -17.69 32.74 17.81
CA ILE A 52 -17.52 32.00 16.54
C ILE A 52 -16.04 31.79 16.24
N LEU A 53 -15.22 32.82 16.44
CA LEU A 53 -13.79 32.76 16.13
C LEU A 53 -13.08 31.81 17.11
N GLU A 54 -13.43 31.87 18.40
CA GLU A 54 -12.96 30.91 19.41
C GLU A 54 -13.36 29.47 19.06
N LYS A 55 -14.62 29.27 18.62
CA LYS A 55 -15.09 27.95 18.19
C LYS A 55 -14.35 27.42 16.96
N TYR A 56 -14.07 28.27 15.97
CA TYR A 56 -13.31 27.87 14.78
C TYR A 56 -11.88 27.45 15.16
N LEU A 57 -11.21 28.22 16.03
CA LEU A 57 -9.86 27.91 16.51
C LEU A 57 -9.82 26.61 17.33
N ASP A 58 -10.84 26.35 18.15
CA ASP A 58 -10.96 25.10 18.91
C ASP A 58 -11.13 23.88 17.97
N LEU A 59 -11.97 24.00 16.95
CA LEU A 59 -12.12 22.96 15.92
C LEU A 59 -10.79 22.70 15.18
N GLU A 60 -10.09 23.75 14.75
CA GLU A 60 -8.77 23.65 14.11
C GLU A 60 -7.71 22.97 14.98
N LYS A 61 -7.74 23.23 16.30
CA LYS A 61 -6.85 22.59 17.25
C LYS A 61 -7.17 21.10 17.39
N GLN A 62 -8.45 20.75 17.52
CA GLN A 62 -8.87 19.35 17.63
C GLN A 62 -8.60 18.55 16.36
N ILE A 63 -8.85 19.13 15.17
CA ILE A 63 -8.50 18.51 13.87
C ILE A 63 -7.02 18.17 13.88
N ARG A 64 -6.15 19.14 14.14
CA ARG A 64 -4.70 18.90 14.13
C ARG A 64 -4.23 17.87 15.14
N GLN A 65 -4.80 17.85 16.34
CA GLN A 65 -4.46 16.83 17.35
C GLN A 65 -4.83 15.40 16.91
N LEU A 66 -5.88 15.23 16.12
CA LEU A 66 -6.29 13.93 15.58
C LEU A 66 -5.52 13.60 14.30
N GLU A 67 -5.22 14.59 13.46
CA GLU A 67 -4.42 14.40 12.25
C GLU A 67 -2.96 14.07 12.55
N SER A 68 -2.36 14.69 13.57
CA SER A 68 -0.99 14.37 13.99
C SER A 68 -0.85 12.91 14.45
N LYS A 69 -1.92 12.34 14.99
CA LYS A 69 -2.01 10.91 15.33
C LYS A 69 -2.24 10.00 14.12
N ASN A 70 -2.43 10.55 12.93
CA ASN A 70 -2.67 9.84 11.67
C ASN A 70 -3.79 8.79 11.78
N VAL A 71 -4.88 9.15 12.45
CA VAL A 71 -5.92 8.22 12.89
C VAL A 71 -6.55 7.44 11.74
N LEU A 72 -6.86 8.10 10.62
CA LEU A 72 -7.47 7.45 9.45
C LEU A 72 -6.58 6.38 8.84
N LYS A 73 -5.28 6.67 8.71
CA LYS A 73 -4.30 5.74 8.15
C LYS A 73 -4.03 4.57 9.09
N ASN A 74 -3.88 4.85 10.38
CA ASN A 74 -3.74 3.82 11.40
C ASN A 74 -4.97 2.91 11.46
N TYR A 75 -6.16 3.47 11.29
CA TYR A 75 -7.40 2.70 11.19
C TYR A 75 -7.39 1.76 9.98
N GLU A 76 -7.04 2.26 8.79
CA GLU A 76 -6.92 1.44 7.57
C GLU A 76 -5.87 0.33 7.72
N MET A 77 -4.67 0.64 8.25
CA MET A 77 -3.61 -0.34 8.47
C MET A 77 -4.07 -1.45 9.43
N LYS A 78 -4.72 -1.10 10.54
CA LYS A 78 -5.25 -2.09 11.49
C LYS A 78 -6.39 -2.90 10.91
N GLN A 79 -7.16 -2.34 9.98
CA GLN A 79 -8.22 -3.07 9.27
C GLN A 79 -7.64 -4.14 8.35
N ASN A 80 -6.55 -3.83 7.64
CA ASN A 80 -5.83 -4.82 6.84
C ASN A 80 -5.19 -5.89 7.74
N GLN A 81 -4.49 -5.49 8.80
CA GLN A 81 -3.89 -6.42 9.76
C GLN A 81 -4.93 -7.37 10.39
N LEU A 82 -6.15 -6.88 10.68
CA LEU A 82 -7.24 -7.72 11.17
C LEU A 82 -7.64 -8.79 10.14
N ARG A 83 -7.71 -8.43 8.86
CA ARG A 83 -8.05 -9.37 7.78
C ARG A 83 -7.00 -10.48 7.68
N ASP A 84 -5.72 -10.12 7.75
CA ASP A 84 -4.62 -11.10 7.68
C ASP A 84 -4.63 -12.06 8.87
N PHE A 85 -4.91 -11.57 10.08
CA PHE A 85 -5.09 -12.42 11.25
C PHE A 85 -6.35 -13.28 11.18
N GLU A 86 -7.45 -12.78 10.61
CA GLU A 86 -8.66 -13.58 10.37
C GLU A 86 -8.38 -14.75 9.41
N ASP A 87 -7.61 -14.51 8.35
CA ASP A 87 -7.21 -15.57 7.42
C ASP A 87 -6.20 -16.54 8.04
N THR A 88 -5.23 -16.03 8.81
CA THR A 88 -4.28 -16.88 9.57
C THR A 88 -5.01 -17.78 10.57
N VAL A 89 -6.00 -17.24 11.30
CA VAL A 89 -6.83 -18.03 12.22
C VAL A 89 -7.57 -19.13 11.47
N LYS A 90 -8.15 -18.87 10.28
CA LYS A 90 -8.81 -19.92 9.48
C LYS A 90 -7.84 -21.03 9.09
N VAL A 91 -6.62 -20.68 8.66
CA VAL A 91 -5.58 -21.65 8.29
C VAL A 91 -5.17 -22.51 9.50
N TYR A 92 -4.95 -21.88 10.67
CA TYR A 92 -4.57 -22.59 11.89
C TYR A 92 -5.73 -23.43 12.45
N GLU A 93 -6.99 -23.01 12.29
CA GLU A 93 -8.15 -23.82 12.62
C GLU A 93 -8.21 -25.08 11.76
N GLN A 94 -8.00 -24.96 10.45
CA GLN A 94 -7.95 -26.11 9.55
C GLN A 94 -6.80 -27.06 9.92
N ARG A 95 -5.58 -26.53 10.12
CA ARG A 95 -4.41 -27.33 10.53
C ARG A 95 -4.64 -28.05 11.85
N HIS A 96 -5.19 -27.37 12.86
CA HIS A 96 -5.49 -28.00 14.15
C HIS A 96 -6.55 -29.09 14.01
N GLN A 97 -7.58 -28.90 13.18
CA GLN A 97 -8.57 -29.95 12.88
C GLN A 97 -7.95 -31.16 12.19
N GLU A 98 -7.01 -30.96 11.26
CA GLU A 98 -6.26 -32.04 10.61
C GLU A 98 -5.37 -32.78 11.61
N CYS A 99 -4.68 -32.08 12.50
CA CYS A 99 -3.90 -32.69 13.57
C CYS A 99 -4.80 -33.51 14.51
N ILE A 100 -5.98 -33.02 14.90
CA ILE A 100 -6.94 -33.80 15.71
C ILE A 100 -7.33 -35.10 14.98
N LYS A 101 -7.67 -35.02 13.69
CA LYS A 101 -8.04 -36.21 12.90
C LYS A 101 -6.88 -37.21 12.82
N ARG A 102 -5.65 -36.72 12.63
CA ARG A 102 -4.45 -37.57 12.59
C ARG A 102 -4.19 -38.22 13.93
N THR A 103 -4.16 -37.48 15.03
CA THR A 103 -3.98 -38.03 16.38
C THR A 103 -5.05 -39.06 16.72
N ALA A 104 -6.30 -38.84 16.33
CA ALA A 104 -7.39 -39.81 16.53
C ALA A 104 -7.16 -41.10 15.74
N LYS A 105 -6.59 -41.00 14.52
CA LYS A 105 -6.22 -42.14 13.70
C LYS A 105 -5.06 -42.92 14.31
N GLU A 106 -3.92 -42.26 14.61
CA GLU A 106 -2.75 -42.95 15.18
C GLU A 106 -3.11 -43.61 16.53
N LYS A 107 -3.98 -42.97 17.32
CA LYS A 107 -4.50 -43.58 18.55
C LYS A 107 -5.30 -44.85 18.29
N ALA A 108 -6.15 -44.85 17.28
CA ALA A 108 -6.92 -46.03 16.89
C ALA A 108 -6.01 -47.17 16.40
N ASP A 109 -4.93 -46.85 15.70
CA ASP A 109 -3.95 -47.82 15.22
C ASP A 109 -3.19 -48.46 16.41
N VAL A 110 -2.78 -47.67 17.42
CA VAL A 110 -2.25 -48.17 18.70
C VAL A 110 -3.27 -49.06 19.44
N ASP A 111 -4.51 -48.60 19.58
CA ASP A 111 -5.59 -49.34 20.27
C ASP A 111 -5.92 -50.67 19.57
N ASN A 112 -5.83 -50.72 18.24
CA ASN A 112 -6.01 -51.92 17.44
C ASN A 112 -4.86 -52.91 17.63
N MET A 113 -3.62 -52.41 17.71
CA MET A 113 -2.48 -53.26 18.05
C MET A 113 -2.57 -53.80 19.47
N THR A 114 -3.23 -53.12 20.40
CA THR A 114 -3.34 -53.57 21.80
C THR A 114 -4.33 -54.75 21.98
N LYS A 115 -4.98 -55.22 20.90
CA LYS A 115 -5.92 -56.36 20.90
C LYS A 115 -5.51 -57.51 19.95
N PRO A 116 -4.33 -58.16 20.10
CA PRO A 116 -3.94 -59.21 19.15
C PRO A 116 -4.58 -60.56 19.46
N SER A 117 -4.61 -61.45 18.47
CA SER A 117 -4.78 -62.88 18.69
C SER A 117 -3.52 -63.46 19.34
N VAL A 118 -3.67 -64.29 20.38
CA VAL A 118 -2.56 -64.97 21.10
C VAL A 118 -1.63 -65.74 20.14
N LYS A 119 -2.13 -66.15 18.97
CA LYS A 119 -1.37 -66.88 17.94
C LYS A 119 -0.39 -66.00 17.15
N GLU A 120 -0.68 -64.72 16.96
CA GLU A 120 0.15 -63.76 16.21
C GLU A 120 1.32 -63.24 17.06
N ILE A 121 1.08 -62.98 18.35
CA ILE A 121 2.12 -62.55 19.30
C ILE A 121 3.21 -63.62 19.43
N PHE A 122 2.83 -64.89 19.48
CA PHE A 122 3.78 -66.00 19.70
C PHE A 122 4.58 -66.42 18.46
N SER A 123 4.16 -66.03 17.25
CA SER A 123 4.82 -66.43 16.01
C SER A 123 5.79 -65.37 15.47
N GLN A 124 5.64 -64.10 15.84
CA GLN A 124 6.46 -62.97 15.35
C GLN A 124 6.73 -61.90 16.43
N GLN A 125 7.04 -62.32 17.66
CA GLN A 125 7.12 -61.45 18.84
C GLN A 125 8.03 -60.21 18.65
N SER A 126 9.21 -60.38 18.05
CA SER A 126 10.15 -59.26 17.83
C SER A 126 9.66 -58.26 16.77
N GLU A 127 8.91 -58.70 15.77
CA GLU A 127 8.35 -57.81 14.73
C GLU A 127 7.10 -57.09 15.27
N TYR A 128 6.30 -57.78 16.08
CA TYR A 128 5.15 -57.20 16.78
C TYR A 128 5.59 -56.08 17.75
N ASP A 129 6.60 -56.33 18.59
CA ASP A 129 7.10 -55.33 19.54
C ASP A 129 7.68 -54.10 18.83
N ALA A 130 8.40 -54.30 17.71
CA ALA A 130 8.94 -53.21 16.90
C ALA A 130 7.83 -52.37 16.25
N ASN A 131 6.78 -53.01 15.73
CA ASN A 131 5.64 -52.30 15.13
C ASN A 131 4.83 -51.55 16.19
N PHE A 132 4.57 -52.17 17.36
CA PHE A 132 3.84 -51.51 18.44
C PHE A 132 4.58 -50.26 18.96
N LEU A 133 5.90 -50.34 19.11
CA LEU A 133 6.72 -49.19 19.51
C LEU A 133 6.66 -48.07 18.47
N LYS A 134 6.70 -48.42 17.18
CA LYS A 134 6.58 -47.46 16.08
C LYS A 134 5.23 -46.74 16.09
N GLU A 135 4.12 -47.48 16.20
CA GLU A 135 2.77 -46.89 16.29
C GLU A 135 2.63 -45.97 17.52
N GLN A 136 3.25 -46.35 18.66
CA GLN A 136 3.29 -45.52 19.86
C GLN A 136 4.10 -44.22 19.65
N GLU A 137 5.24 -44.29 18.96
CA GLU A 137 6.06 -43.12 18.60
C GLU A 137 5.29 -42.18 17.66
N GLU A 138 4.63 -42.73 16.63
CA GLU A 138 3.81 -41.96 15.69
C GLU A 138 2.62 -41.27 16.38
N TYR A 139 1.98 -41.95 17.35
CA TYR A 139 0.93 -41.34 18.18
C TYR A 139 1.45 -40.19 19.06
N LEU A 140 2.61 -40.38 19.72
CA LEU A 140 3.22 -39.33 20.55
C LEU A 140 3.63 -38.12 19.70
N GLU A 141 4.18 -38.35 18.50
CA GLU A 141 4.52 -37.29 17.56
C GLU A 141 3.26 -36.54 17.08
N ALA A 142 2.18 -37.26 16.76
CA ALA A 142 0.90 -36.67 16.36
C ALA A 142 0.28 -35.83 17.50
N LEU A 143 0.35 -36.31 18.75
CA LEU A 143 -0.13 -35.59 19.93
C LEU A 143 0.65 -34.30 20.15
N ASN A 144 1.98 -34.34 20.03
CA ASN A 144 2.84 -33.15 20.11
C ASN A 144 2.50 -32.13 19.02
N LYS A 145 2.36 -32.58 17.77
CA LYS A 145 1.95 -31.73 16.63
C LYS A 145 0.57 -31.10 16.85
N GLN A 146 -0.38 -31.82 17.43
CA GLN A 146 -1.69 -31.30 17.80
C GLN A 146 -1.59 -30.21 18.89
N GLU A 147 -0.76 -30.42 19.92
CA GLU A 147 -0.56 -29.44 20.99
C GLU A 147 0.08 -28.15 20.45
N ILE A 148 1.10 -28.27 19.59
CA ILE A 148 1.73 -27.13 18.92
C ILE A 148 0.69 -26.38 18.08
N ALA A 149 -0.05 -27.09 17.22
CA ALA A 149 -1.07 -26.48 16.36
C ALA A 149 -2.17 -25.76 17.17
N LYS A 150 -2.56 -26.31 18.33
CA LYS A 150 -3.49 -25.66 19.24
C LYS A 150 -2.91 -24.38 19.84
N LYS A 151 -1.66 -24.42 20.29
CA LYS A 151 -0.98 -23.25 20.87
C LYS A 151 -0.84 -22.11 19.86
N GLU A 152 -0.44 -22.44 18.62
CA GLU A 152 -0.36 -21.48 17.52
C GLU A 152 -1.73 -20.84 17.22
N LEU A 153 -2.80 -21.66 17.19
CA LEU A 153 -4.17 -21.19 17.00
C LEU A 153 -4.62 -20.25 18.13
N ASP A 154 -4.41 -20.64 19.38
CA ASP A 154 -4.82 -19.85 20.55
C ASP A 154 -4.08 -18.50 20.58
N GLN A 155 -2.79 -18.49 20.25
CA GLN A 155 -2.00 -17.27 20.12
C GLN A 155 -2.53 -16.37 19.00
N ALA A 156 -2.81 -16.92 17.82
CA ALA A 156 -3.36 -16.16 16.70
C ALA A 156 -4.74 -15.55 17.04
N LYS A 157 -5.58 -16.27 17.79
CA LYS A 157 -6.87 -15.75 18.30
C LYS A 157 -6.68 -14.56 19.23
N VAL A 158 -5.74 -14.65 20.17
CA VAL A 158 -5.42 -13.54 21.09
C VAL A 158 -4.93 -12.31 20.32
N MET A 159 -4.02 -12.50 19.35
CA MET A 159 -3.52 -11.40 18.50
C MET A 159 -4.64 -10.74 17.69
N LYS A 160 -5.52 -11.53 17.09
CA LYS A 160 -6.71 -11.04 16.36
C LYS A 160 -7.61 -10.20 17.27
N ASP A 161 -7.91 -10.69 18.48
CA ASP A 161 -8.79 -9.99 19.41
C ASP A 161 -8.17 -8.68 19.93
N GLN A 162 -6.85 -8.66 20.14
CA GLN A 162 -6.11 -7.44 20.46
C GLN A 162 -6.18 -6.40 19.34
N VAL A 163 -5.88 -6.81 18.10
CA VAL A 163 -5.96 -5.91 16.92
C VAL A 163 -7.38 -5.39 16.72
N LYS A 164 -8.39 -6.23 16.93
CA LYS A 164 -9.80 -5.82 16.86
C LYS A 164 -10.18 -4.79 17.93
N SER A 165 -9.66 -4.94 19.15
CA SER A 165 -9.84 -3.97 20.23
C SER A 165 -9.25 -2.60 19.87
N ASP A 166 -8.04 -2.58 19.33
CA ASP A 166 -7.37 -1.34 18.93
C ASP A 166 -8.02 -0.69 17.71
N LEU A 167 -8.48 -1.49 16.74
CA LEU A 167 -9.27 -1.01 15.59
C LEU A 167 -10.53 -0.27 16.04
N ASN A 168 -11.22 -0.76 17.07
CA ASN A 168 -12.41 -0.10 17.62
C ASN A 168 -12.09 1.25 18.28
N LYS A 169 -10.90 1.42 18.88
CA LYS A 169 -10.47 2.72 19.42
C LYS A 169 -10.20 3.70 18.29
N LEU A 170 -9.40 3.28 17.30
CA LEU A 170 -9.07 4.08 16.12
C LEU A 170 -10.33 4.48 15.33
N LYS A 171 -11.32 3.59 15.23
CA LYS A 171 -12.60 3.91 14.61
C LYS A 171 -13.30 5.09 15.30
N LYS A 172 -13.33 5.10 16.63
CA LYS A 172 -13.96 6.21 17.39
C LYS A 172 -13.24 7.53 17.15
N GLU A 173 -11.91 7.49 17.10
CA GLU A 173 -11.11 8.69 16.80
C GLU A 173 -11.31 9.14 15.34
N ALA A 174 -11.44 8.21 14.38
CA ALA A 174 -11.71 8.51 12.97
C ALA A 174 -13.10 9.14 12.78
N ASP A 175 -14.12 8.54 13.42
CA ASP A 175 -15.49 9.07 13.44
C ASP A 175 -15.52 10.46 14.11
N GLN A 176 -14.70 10.68 15.14
CA GLN A 176 -14.57 11.98 15.79
C GLN A 176 -13.92 13.02 14.86
N LEU A 177 -12.83 12.66 14.15
CA LEU A 177 -12.19 13.55 13.18
C LEU A 177 -13.17 13.96 12.08
N GLN A 178 -13.88 13.00 11.49
CA GLN A 178 -14.90 13.27 10.47
C GLN A 178 -16.00 14.19 10.99
N LYS A 179 -16.44 13.97 12.23
CA LYS A 179 -17.45 14.82 12.88
C LYS A 179 -16.96 16.25 13.07
N ILE A 180 -15.70 16.45 13.46
CA ILE A 180 -15.14 17.80 13.65
C ILE A 180 -15.00 18.51 12.29
N TYR A 181 -14.61 17.80 11.23
CA TYR A 181 -14.65 18.32 9.86
C TYR A 181 -16.04 18.82 9.47
N THR A 182 -17.07 17.98 9.62
CA THR A 182 -18.45 18.40 9.34
C THR A 182 -18.88 19.60 10.20
N GLN A 183 -18.46 19.68 11.45
CA GLN A 183 -18.76 20.83 12.31
C GLN A 183 -18.08 22.12 11.84
N GLN A 184 -16.85 22.02 11.32
CA GLN A 184 -16.14 23.14 10.73
C GLN A 184 -16.83 23.60 9.44
N ASP A 185 -17.22 22.68 8.56
CA ASP A 185 -17.94 22.99 7.32
C ASP A 185 -19.30 23.63 7.60
N GLU A 186 -20.07 23.07 8.54
CA GLU A 186 -21.34 23.65 8.98
C GLU A 186 -21.17 25.06 9.54
N LEU A 187 -20.08 25.30 10.29
CA LEU A 187 -19.77 26.61 10.85
C LEU A 187 -19.43 27.61 9.73
N LEU A 188 -18.51 27.27 8.83
CA LEU A 188 -18.12 28.13 7.70
C LEU A 188 -19.32 28.40 6.78
N ALA A 189 -20.09 27.37 6.43
CA ALA A 189 -21.32 27.53 5.65
C ALA A 189 -22.33 28.46 6.35
N SER A 190 -22.45 28.42 7.67
CA SER A 190 -23.34 29.32 8.40
C SER A 190 -22.87 30.78 8.39
N ILE A 191 -21.56 31.02 8.39
CA ILE A 191 -20.95 32.36 8.36
C ILE A 191 -21.08 32.97 6.96
N PHE A 192 -20.83 32.16 5.92
CA PHE A 192 -20.75 32.61 4.53
C PHE A 192 -21.96 32.23 3.68
N SER A 193 -23.07 31.81 4.31
CA SER A 193 -24.34 31.46 3.66
C SER A 193 -24.20 30.36 2.59
N GLY A 194 -23.42 29.32 2.91
CA GLY A 194 -23.19 28.15 2.07
C GLY A 194 -22.29 28.43 0.86
N LYS A 195 -21.51 29.51 0.88
CA LYS A 195 -20.54 29.88 -0.16
C LYS A 195 -19.16 30.04 0.45
N TYR A 196 -18.14 30.07 -0.41
CA TYR A 196 -16.81 30.56 -0.03
C TYR A 196 -16.87 32.02 0.43
N GLY A 197 -16.08 32.36 1.43
CA GLY A 197 -15.91 33.72 1.92
C GLY A 197 -15.10 34.60 0.96
N SER A 198 -14.19 34.02 0.17
CA SER A 198 -13.48 34.71 -0.91
C SER A 198 -13.05 33.78 -2.05
N GLU A 199 -12.66 34.37 -3.19
CA GLU A 199 -12.02 33.64 -4.28
C GLU A 199 -10.64 33.07 -3.85
N LEU A 200 -9.93 33.81 -2.98
CA LEU A 200 -8.65 33.36 -2.44
C LEU A 200 -8.81 32.13 -1.55
N GLU A 201 -9.84 32.09 -0.70
CA GLU A 201 -10.16 30.91 0.12
C GLU A 201 -10.37 29.67 -0.74
N PHE A 202 -11.20 29.79 -1.79
CA PHE A 202 -11.43 28.70 -2.74
C PHE A 202 -10.12 28.22 -3.39
N LYS A 203 -9.31 29.16 -3.91
CA LYS A 203 -8.03 28.83 -4.56
C LYS A 203 -7.07 28.13 -3.59
N LEU A 204 -7.05 28.55 -2.32
CA LEU A 204 -6.20 27.96 -1.30
C LEU A 204 -6.67 26.55 -0.90
N GLU A 205 -7.98 26.34 -0.70
CA GLU A 205 -8.54 25.02 -0.39
C GLU A 205 -8.37 24.05 -1.55
N SER A 206 -8.75 24.47 -2.77
CA SER A 206 -8.57 23.66 -3.97
C SER A 206 -7.09 23.28 -4.16
N GLY A 207 -6.17 24.23 -3.98
CA GLY A 207 -4.74 23.95 -4.06
C GLY A 207 -4.23 23.00 -2.95
N LEU A 208 -4.82 23.05 -1.75
CA LEU A 208 -4.50 22.13 -0.67
C LEU A 208 -4.94 20.70 -1.01
N ASP A 209 -6.14 20.52 -1.55
CA ASP A 209 -6.65 19.20 -1.98
C ASP A 209 -5.73 18.53 -3.00
N MET A 210 -5.25 19.29 -4.00
CA MET A 210 -4.28 18.79 -4.97
C MET A 210 -2.97 18.35 -4.30
N LEU A 211 -2.46 19.15 -3.38
CA LEU A 211 -1.21 18.83 -2.67
C LEU A 211 -1.39 17.60 -1.76
N LEU A 212 -2.56 17.41 -1.17
CA LEU A 212 -2.90 16.22 -0.39
C LEU A 212 -2.94 14.96 -1.26
N ASP A 213 -3.54 15.01 -2.45
CA ASP A 213 -3.52 13.86 -3.38
C ASP A 213 -2.10 13.55 -3.86
N GLN A 214 -1.32 14.59 -4.19
CA GLN A 214 0.09 14.43 -4.55
C GLN A 214 0.89 13.75 -3.42
N LYS A 215 0.78 14.26 -2.19
CA LYS A 215 1.41 13.68 -1.00
C LYS A 215 1.01 12.22 -0.81
N GLN A 216 -0.28 11.90 -0.99
CA GLN A 216 -0.79 10.54 -0.82
C GLN A 216 -0.18 9.58 -1.85
N ARG A 217 -0.09 9.98 -3.13
CA ARG A 217 0.55 9.18 -4.18
C ARG A 217 2.01 8.88 -3.88
N ILE A 218 2.77 9.90 -3.46
CA ILE A 218 4.18 9.74 -3.07
C ILE A 218 4.30 8.81 -1.84
N SER A 219 3.38 8.94 -0.87
CA SER A 219 3.35 8.09 0.32
C SER A 219 3.08 6.62 -0.01
N ILE A 220 2.16 6.34 -0.93
CA ILE A 220 1.88 4.98 -1.42
C ILE A 220 3.11 4.41 -2.14
N ALA A 221 3.77 5.22 -2.98
CA ALA A 221 5.00 4.81 -3.63
C ALA A 221 6.09 4.46 -2.61
N LYS A 222 6.33 5.32 -1.61
CA LYS A 222 7.28 5.07 -0.52
C LYS A 222 7.00 3.74 0.19
N TYR A 223 5.74 3.48 0.53
CA TYR A 223 5.35 2.22 1.15
C TYR A 223 5.70 1.01 0.28
N LYS A 224 5.34 1.01 -1.02
CA LYS A 224 5.67 -0.11 -1.93
C LYS A 224 7.18 -0.33 -2.06
N TRP A 225 7.94 0.77 -2.18
CA TRP A 225 9.39 0.72 -2.29
C TRP A 225 10.08 0.22 -1.01
N GLN A 226 9.62 0.65 0.16
CA GLN A 226 10.17 0.19 1.45
C GLN A 226 9.91 -1.30 1.69
N ASN A 227 8.69 -1.80 1.39
CA ASN A 227 8.38 -3.21 1.50
C ASN A 227 9.20 -4.06 0.52
N SER A 228 9.31 -3.61 -0.73
CA SER A 228 10.14 -4.29 -1.74
C SER A 228 11.61 -4.30 -1.33
N ARG A 229 12.14 -3.19 -0.82
CA ARG A 229 13.51 -3.10 -0.28
C ARG A 229 13.74 -4.12 0.83
N LEU A 230 12.79 -4.29 1.75
CA LEU A 230 12.90 -5.28 2.83
C LEU A 230 13.01 -6.71 2.27
N LEU A 231 12.17 -7.06 1.28
CA LEU A 231 12.27 -8.36 0.61
C LEU A 231 13.63 -8.55 -0.06
N ILE A 232 14.16 -7.53 -0.74
CA ILE A 232 15.50 -7.59 -1.34
C ILE A 232 16.58 -7.76 -0.26
N ASN A 233 16.47 -7.08 0.88
CA ASN A 233 17.40 -7.28 2.00
C ASN A 233 17.36 -8.72 2.51
N HIS A 234 16.16 -9.29 2.71
CA HIS A 234 16.04 -10.70 3.09
C HIS A 234 16.69 -11.65 2.06
N ALA A 235 16.47 -11.40 0.77
CA ALA A 235 17.09 -12.18 -0.29
C ALA A 235 18.63 -12.09 -0.24
N VAL A 236 19.21 -10.91 -0.01
CA VAL A 236 20.65 -10.70 0.14
C VAL A 236 21.20 -11.48 1.33
N GLN A 237 20.52 -11.48 2.49
CA GLN A 237 20.96 -12.24 3.65
C GLN A 237 20.88 -13.76 3.41
N GLN A 238 19.81 -14.23 2.77
CA GLN A 238 19.64 -15.64 2.42
C GLN A 238 20.71 -16.11 1.42
N MET A 239 21.02 -15.31 0.39
CA MET A 239 22.11 -15.61 -0.54
C MET A 239 23.47 -15.64 0.16
N LYS A 240 23.75 -14.70 1.06
CA LYS A 240 24.98 -14.70 1.86
C LYS A 240 25.11 -15.99 2.67
N TYR A 241 24.04 -16.43 3.31
CA TYR A 241 24.01 -17.68 4.07
C TYR A 241 24.19 -18.91 3.16
N ALA A 242 23.50 -18.96 2.02
CA ALA A 242 23.65 -20.05 1.05
C ALA A 242 25.09 -20.17 0.54
N ILE A 243 25.74 -19.06 0.21
CA ILE A 243 27.14 -19.04 -0.23
C ILE A 243 28.07 -19.56 0.88
N LYS A 244 27.83 -19.15 2.13
CA LYS A 244 28.59 -19.66 3.28
C LYS A 244 28.48 -21.19 3.36
N LYS A 245 27.26 -21.74 3.30
CA LYS A 245 27.01 -23.19 3.34
C LYS A 245 27.59 -23.94 2.16
N TRP A 246 27.51 -23.36 0.96
CA TRP A 246 28.14 -23.93 -0.23
C TRP A 246 29.68 -23.93 -0.12
N SER A 247 30.27 -22.88 0.46
CA SER A 247 31.70 -22.81 0.72
C SER A 247 32.15 -23.85 1.74
N GLU A 248 31.38 -24.05 2.82
CA GLU A 248 31.62 -25.12 3.80
C GLU A 248 31.58 -26.50 3.13
N LEU A 249 30.60 -26.75 2.25
CA LEU A 249 30.51 -27.99 1.47
C LEU A 249 31.75 -28.24 0.61
N MET A 250 32.28 -27.21 -0.04
CA MET A 250 33.48 -27.30 -0.89
C MET A 250 34.74 -27.69 -0.11
N GLN A 251 34.76 -27.43 1.21
CA GLN A 251 35.88 -27.79 2.09
C GLN A 251 35.75 -29.20 2.69
N LEU A 252 34.57 -29.82 2.61
CA LEU A 252 34.35 -31.17 3.12
C LEU A 252 34.96 -32.24 2.20
N GLN A 253 35.51 -33.29 2.82
CA GLN A 253 35.96 -34.48 2.08
C GLN A 253 34.77 -35.20 1.41
N ASN A 254 35.02 -35.74 0.20
CA ASN A 254 33.99 -36.43 -0.59
C ASN A 254 33.44 -37.71 0.07
N SER A 255 34.13 -38.26 1.07
CA SER A 255 33.67 -39.42 1.84
C SER A 255 32.50 -39.12 2.77
N ASN A 256 32.35 -37.87 3.22
CA ASN A 256 31.28 -37.46 4.14
C ASN A 256 30.03 -37.00 3.38
N MET A 257 29.39 -37.93 2.66
CA MET A 257 28.24 -37.61 1.81
C MET A 257 27.03 -37.09 2.60
N GLN A 258 26.79 -37.60 3.80
CA GLN A 258 25.65 -37.15 4.62
C GLN A 258 25.76 -35.66 4.99
N ALA A 259 26.92 -35.21 5.49
CA ALA A 259 27.14 -33.80 5.80
C ALA A 259 27.04 -32.90 4.56
N ARG A 260 27.54 -33.37 3.40
CA ARG A 260 27.46 -32.64 2.13
C ARG A 260 26.02 -32.47 1.65
N TYR A 261 25.19 -33.53 1.73
CA TYR A 261 23.76 -33.42 1.41
C TYR A 261 23.04 -32.44 2.34
N SER A 262 23.39 -32.41 3.63
CA SER A 262 22.84 -31.44 4.59
C SER A 262 23.17 -30.00 4.18
N LEU A 263 24.45 -29.69 3.97
CA LEU A 263 24.89 -28.35 3.59
C LEU A 263 24.34 -27.92 2.22
N ALA A 264 24.27 -28.83 1.25
CA ALA A 264 23.66 -28.57 -0.05
C ALA A 264 22.17 -28.25 0.09
N THR A 265 21.46 -28.94 0.99
CA THR A 265 20.03 -28.70 1.24
C THR A 265 19.81 -27.37 1.95
N GLU A 266 20.63 -27.02 2.93
CA GLU A 266 20.62 -25.71 3.60
C GLU A 266 20.86 -24.58 2.60
N ALA A 267 21.87 -24.72 1.74
CA ALA A 267 22.15 -23.76 0.68
C ALA A 267 20.95 -23.65 -0.29
N ARG A 268 20.39 -24.78 -0.74
CA ARG A 268 19.24 -24.82 -1.64
C ARG A 268 18.03 -24.06 -1.07
N ASN A 269 17.67 -24.35 0.17
CA ASN A 269 16.50 -23.74 0.81
C ASN A 269 16.63 -22.21 0.87
N ASN A 270 17.82 -21.72 1.21
CA ASN A 270 18.10 -20.29 1.24
C ASN A 270 18.11 -19.65 -0.17
N LEU A 271 18.63 -20.33 -1.20
CA LEU A 271 18.59 -19.83 -2.58
C LEU A 271 17.16 -19.76 -3.12
N VAL A 272 16.33 -20.77 -2.83
CA VAL A 272 14.90 -20.76 -3.19
C VAL A 272 14.18 -19.61 -2.50
N ALA A 273 14.38 -19.43 -1.19
CA ALA A 273 13.79 -18.33 -0.44
C ALA A 273 14.24 -16.95 -0.99
N ALA A 274 15.52 -16.81 -1.33
CA ALA A 274 16.04 -15.57 -1.91
C ALA A 274 15.40 -15.27 -3.27
N SER A 275 15.26 -16.29 -4.14
CA SER A 275 14.58 -16.12 -5.43
C SER A 275 13.12 -15.72 -5.26
N GLN A 276 12.40 -16.31 -4.29
CA GLN A 276 11.02 -15.97 -4.00
C GLN A 276 10.88 -14.52 -3.52
N ASN A 277 11.76 -14.08 -2.62
CA ASN A 277 11.78 -12.71 -2.12
C ASN A 277 12.01 -11.68 -3.23
N ILE A 278 12.96 -11.92 -4.14
CA ILE A 278 13.19 -11.06 -5.31
C ILE A 278 11.97 -11.06 -6.24
N THR A 279 11.38 -12.23 -6.50
CA THR A 279 10.18 -12.35 -7.34
C THR A 279 8.99 -11.60 -6.74
N ASN A 280 8.82 -11.64 -5.42
CA ASN A 280 7.75 -10.92 -4.75
C ASN A 280 8.00 -9.41 -4.73
N ALA A 281 9.25 -8.94 -4.62
CA ALA A 281 9.59 -7.53 -4.80
C ALA A 281 9.20 -7.01 -6.20
N HIS A 282 9.45 -7.80 -7.25
CA HIS A 282 8.97 -7.48 -8.61
C HIS A 282 7.44 -7.34 -8.68
N LYS A 283 6.68 -8.14 -7.92
CA LYS A 283 5.21 -8.02 -7.88
C LYS A 283 4.73 -6.74 -7.20
N TYR A 284 5.40 -6.30 -6.12
CA TYR A 284 5.07 -5.05 -5.43
C TYR A 284 5.29 -3.82 -6.33
N LEU A 285 6.32 -3.87 -7.18
CA LEU A 285 6.71 -2.82 -8.11
C LEU A 285 6.56 -3.28 -9.57
N ASN A 286 5.37 -3.77 -9.91
CA ASN A 286 5.07 -4.38 -11.21
C ASN A 286 5.24 -3.45 -12.42
N ASN A 287 5.28 -2.14 -12.19
CA ASN A 287 5.49 -1.10 -13.20
C ASN A 287 6.95 -0.61 -13.28
N ILE A 288 7.85 -1.15 -12.46
CA ILE A 288 9.27 -0.77 -12.42
C ILE A 288 10.12 -1.91 -12.99
N GLU A 289 10.94 -1.62 -14.00
CA GLU A 289 11.96 -2.58 -14.44
C GLU A 289 13.17 -2.54 -13.50
N PHE A 290 13.51 -3.68 -12.89
CA PHE A 290 14.70 -3.75 -12.05
C PHE A 290 15.97 -3.78 -12.92
N PRO A 291 16.98 -2.95 -12.60
CA PRO A 291 18.23 -2.92 -13.35
C PRO A 291 19.13 -4.13 -13.08
N TYR A 292 18.89 -4.82 -11.96
CA TYR A 292 19.62 -6.00 -11.52
C TYR A 292 18.63 -7.09 -11.10
N CYS A 293 19.08 -8.35 -11.15
CA CYS A 293 18.21 -9.51 -10.88
C CYS A 293 16.98 -9.51 -11.79
N LYS A 294 17.25 -9.37 -13.10
CA LYS A 294 16.22 -9.47 -14.13
C LYS A 294 15.63 -10.89 -14.17
N PRO A 295 14.41 -11.08 -14.69
CA PRO A 295 13.74 -12.38 -14.66
C PRO A 295 14.58 -13.53 -15.24
N ASP A 296 15.31 -13.29 -16.33
CA ASP A 296 16.22 -14.24 -16.97
C ASP A 296 17.45 -14.59 -16.11
N GLU A 297 17.97 -13.61 -15.36
CA GLU A 297 19.05 -13.83 -14.39
C GLU A 297 18.57 -14.67 -13.20
N MET A 298 17.33 -14.42 -12.76
CA MET A 298 16.70 -15.22 -11.70
C MET A 298 16.37 -16.63 -12.18
N GLU A 299 15.97 -16.81 -13.43
CA GLU A 299 15.82 -18.14 -14.04
C GLU A 299 17.14 -18.91 -14.05
N THR A 300 18.25 -18.23 -14.37
CA THR A 300 19.60 -18.82 -14.29
C THR A 300 19.93 -19.31 -12.88
N LEU A 301 19.64 -18.50 -11.85
CA LEU A 301 19.81 -18.91 -10.45
C LEU A 301 18.93 -20.13 -10.11
N ASN A 302 17.67 -20.12 -10.54
CA ASN A 302 16.74 -21.22 -10.27
C ASN A 302 17.21 -22.53 -10.93
N ASN A 303 17.74 -22.45 -12.15
CA ASN A 303 18.33 -23.60 -12.83
C ASN A 303 19.56 -24.15 -12.09
N ALA A 304 20.46 -23.28 -11.61
CA ALA A 304 21.58 -23.70 -10.77
C ALA A 304 21.11 -24.33 -9.44
N THR A 305 20.11 -23.73 -8.81
CA THR A 305 19.52 -24.22 -7.54
C THR A 305 18.85 -25.59 -7.70
N ASN A 306 18.23 -25.86 -8.86
CA ASN A 306 17.63 -27.15 -9.16
C ASN A 306 18.68 -28.25 -9.38
N ASN A 307 19.86 -27.88 -9.89
CA ASN A 307 20.96 -28.81 -10.14
C ASN A 307 21.91 -28.97 -8.95
N ILE A 308 21.61 -28.38 -7.79
CA ILE A 308 22.54 -28.28 -6.66
C ILE A 308 23.10 -29.63 -6.17
N TYR A 309 22.28 -30.70 -6.18
CA TYR A 309 22.74 -32.04 -5.78
C TYR A 309 23.61 -32.73 -6.83
N THR A 310 23.47 -32.33 -8.09
CA THR A 310 24.37 -32.74 -9.18
C THR A 310 25.66 -31.94 -9.12
N ASP A 311 25.57 -30.65 -8.80
CA ASP A 311 26.73 -29.76 -8.80
C ASP A 311 27.66 -29.99 -7.61
N MET A 312 27.14 -30.53 -6.50
CA MET A 312 28.00 -30.90 -5.36
C MET A 312 28.91 -32.11 -5.60
N GLN A 313 28.76 -32.84 -6.71
CA GLN A 313 29.45 -34.12 -6.96
C GLN A 313 30.93 -33.94 -7.34
N THR A 314 31.28 -32.85 -8.02
CA THR A 314 32.64 -32.62 -8.55
C THR A 314 33.13 -31.20 -8.24
N ALA A 315 34.43 -31.04 -8.00
CA ALA A 315 35.00 -29.73 -7.65
C ALA A 315 34.78 -28.67 -8.76
N GLU A 316 34.80 -29.09 -10.03
CA GLU A 316 34.52 -28.20 -11.17
C GLU A 316 33.09 -27.66 -11.13
N ARG A 317 32.10 -28.55 -10.96
CA ARG A 317 30.69 -28.14 -10.86
C ARG A 317 30.41 -27.32 -9.61
N GLN A 318 31.06 -27.63 -8.50
CA GLN A 318 30.97 -26.83 -7.28
C GLN A 318 31.45 -25.40 -7.51
N GLY A 319 32.60 -25.22 -8.18
CA GLY A 319 33.13 -23.92 -8.54
C GLY A 319 32.23 -23.16 -9.50
N HIS A 320 31.65 -23.85 -10.48
CA HIS A 320 30.67 -23.26 -11.40
C HIS A 320 29.42 -22.76 -10.68
N ALA A 321 28.80 -23.59 -9.84
CA ALA A 321 27.65 -23.21 -9.03
C ALA A 321 27.97 -22.06 -8.06
N MET A 322 29.14 -22.12 -7.41
CA MET A 322 29.62 -21.05 -6.52
C MET A 322 29.73 -19.71 -7.25
N ASN A 323 30.24 -19.71 -8.49
CA ASN A 323 30.31 -18.50 -9.30
C ASN A 323 28.93 -17.95 -9.63
N CYS A 324 27.97 -18.82 -10.01
CA CYS A 324 26.58 -18.41 -10.23
C CYS A 324 25.96 -17.75 -8.98
N TYR A 325 26.09 -18.39 -7.82
CA TYR A 325 25.56 -17.86 -6.55
C TYR A 325 26.22 -16.53 -6.18
N THR A 326 27.55 -16.44 -6.31
CA THR A 326 28.31 -15.22 -5.99
C THR A 326 27.97 -14.05 -6.92
N VAL A 327 27.85 -14.31 -8.23
CA VAL A 327 27.44 -13.28 -9.20
C VAL A 327 26.04 -12.79 -8.88
N THR A 328 25.10 -13.70 -8.64
CA THR A 328 23.71 -13.35 -8.29
C THR A 328 23.66 -12.55 -6.99
N TYR A 329 24.42 -12.95 -5.96
CA TYR A 329 24.52 -12.23 -4.70
C TYR A 329 25.05 -10.80 -4.84
N LYS A 330 26.07 -10.60 -5.69
CA LYS A 330 26.58 -9.26 -6.02
C LYS A 330 25.50 -8.42 -6.70
N ARG A 331 24.74 -9.00 -7.63
CA ARG A 331 23.64 -8.32 -8.32
C ARG A 331 22.47 -7.98 -7.40
N ALA A 332 22.08 -8.89 -6.50
CA ALA A 332 21.06 -8.62 -5.48
C ALA A 332 21.50 -7.52 -4.52
N SER A 333 22.79 -7.48 -4.17
CA SER A 333 23.36 -6.43 -3.33
C SER A 333 23.42 -5.06 -4.04
N ALA A 334 23.72 -5.05 -5.34
CA ALA A 334 23.62 -3.85 -6.18
C ALA A 334 22.18 -3.37 -6.32
N LEU A 335 21.22 -4.30 -6.42
CA LEU A 335 19.79 -4.00 -6.41
C LEU A 335 19.39 -3.32 -5.09
N LEU A 336 19.79 -3.87 -3.94
CA LEU A 336 19.49 -3.27 -2.65
C LEU A 336 20.03 -1.84 -2.54
N GLN A 337 21.27 -1.60 -2.98
CA GLN A 337 21.86 -0.26 -3.02
C GLN A 337 21.11 0.68 -3.96
N TRP A 338 20.61 0.19 -5.08
CA TRP A 338 19.78 0.98 -5.98
C TRP A 338 18.43 1.34 -5.35
N PHE A 339 17.80 0.43 -4.63
CA PHE A 339 16.61 0.74 -3.82
C PHE A 339 16.90 1.83 -2.79
N ASP A 340 17.98 1.70 -2.02
CA ASP A 340 18.42 2.72 -1.05
C ASP A 340 18.59 4.08 -1.72
N HIS A 341 19.25 4.10 -2.89
CA HIS A 341 19.51 5.32 -3.63
C HIS A 341 18.21 5.99 -4.12
N VAL A 342 17.29 5.23 -4.73
CA VAL A 342 16.00 5.76 -5.22
C VAL A 342 15.16 6.30 -4.07
N ILE A 343 15.07 5.55 -2.97
CA ILE A 343 14.28 5.96 -1.79
C ILE A 343 14.83 7.25 -1.20
N SER A 344 16.12 7.28 -0.84
CA SER A 344 16.70 8.43 -0.14
C SER A 344 16.89 9.66 -1.02
N ASN A 345 17.18 9.50 -2.32
CA ASN A 345 17.49 10.63 -3.18
C ASN A 345 16.32 11.19 -3.97
N THR A 346 15.23 10.44 -4.09
CA THR A 346 14.04 10.85 -4.85
C THR A 346 12.81 10.82 -3.96
N ILE A 347 12.38 9.64 -3.52
CA ILE A 347 11.10 9.46 -2.82
C ILE A 347 11.04 10.25 -1.51
N ASP A 348 12.07 10.18 -0.68
CA ASP A 348 12.11 10.90 0.60
C ASP A 348 12.17 12.42 0.40
N LYS A 349 12.88 12.89 -0.62
CA LYS A 349 12.96 14.33 -0.92
C LYS A 349 11.62 14.86 -1.40
N ASP A 350 11.00 14.18 -2.34
CA ASP A 350 9.71 14.56 -2.92
C ASP A 350 8.60 14.50 -1.85
N LEU A 351 8.64 13.51 -0.95
CA LEU A 351 7.71 13.43 0.17
C LEU A 351 7.90 14.61 1.13
N ASN A 352 9.15 14.93 1.49
CA ASN A 352 9.45 16.06 2.36
C ASN A 352 9.02 17.40 1.75
N GLU A 353 9.20 17.57 0.44
CA GLU A 353 8.71 18.74 -0.29
C GLU A 353 7.18 18.80 -0.30
N ALA A 354 6.51 17.69 -0.61
CA ALA A 354 5.04 17.61 -0.57
C ALA A 354 4.48 17.94 0.81
N LEU A 355 5.10 17.42 1.88
CA LEU A 355 4.73 17.73 3.27
C LEU A 355 4.88 19.23 3.58
N LYS A 356 5.98 19.84 3.15
CA LYS A 356 6.21 21.28 3.35
C LYS A 356 5.19 22.12 2.59
N ASN A 357 4.84 21.73 1.36
CA ASN A 357 3.86 22.43 0.54
C ASN A 357 2.46 22.34 1.16
N VAL A 358 2.06 21.15 1.65
CA VAL A 358 0.80 20.95 2.40
C VAL A 358 0.78 21.84 3.64
N ASP A 359 1.81 21.81 4.49
CA ASP A 359 1.88 22.64 5.70
C ASP A 359 1.75 24.14 5.38
N THR A 360 2.47 24.61 4.36
CA THR A 360 2.42 26.01 3.92
C THR A 360 1.01 26.39 3.47
N LYS A 361 0.40 25.58 2.60
CA LYS A 361 -0.93 25.87 2.05
C LYS A 361 -2.02 25.81 3.11
N THR A 362 -1.93 24.86 4.05
CA THR A 362 -2.82 24.79 5.23
C THR A 362 -2.73 26.05 6.09
N LYS A 363 -1.52 26.56 6.33
CA LYS A 363 -1.32 27.83 7.07
C LYS A 363 -1.90 29.03 6.33
N GLU A 364 -1.71 29.12 5.01
CA GLU A 364 -2.31 30.17 4.18
C GLU A 364 -3.84 30.15 4.22
N LEU A 365 -4.45 28.97 4.02
CA LEU A 365 -5.91 28.80 4.04
C LEU A 365 -6.50 29.22 5.39
N ARG A 366 -5.87 28.81 6.49
CA ARG A 366 -6.29 29.20 7.83
C ARG A 366 -6.23 30.70 8.04
N LYS A 367 -5.12 31.35 7.65
CA LYS A 367 -4.97 32.81 7.75
C LYS A 367 -6.09 33.54 7.02
N GLU A 368 -6.40 33.08 5.80
CA GLU A 368 -7.49 33.66 5.01
C GLU A 368 -8.86 33.44 5.67
N ARG A 369 -9.16 32.24 6.16
CA ARG A 369 -10.39 31.94 6.90
C ARG A 369 -10.55 32.82 8.15
N LEU A 370 -9.49 32.97 8.94
CA LEU A 370 -9.50 33.83 10.12
C LEU A 370 -9.74 35.29 9.77
N ARG A 371 -9.09 35.81 8.73
CA ARG A 371 -9.32 37.16 8.20
C ARG A 371 -10.79 37.35 7.82
N LEU A 372 -11.35 36.42 7.05
CA LEU A 372 -12.74 36.49 6.57
C LEU A 372 -13.77 36.40 7.71
N ILE A 373 -13.52 35.56 8.71
CA ILE A 373 -14.39 35.47 9.90
C ILE A 373 -14.36 36.78 10.69
N LYS A 374 -13.17 37.37 10.91
CA LYS A 374 -13.00 38.69 11.57
C LYS A 374 -13.77 39.78 10.83
N GLU A 375 -13.64 39.85 9.50
CA GLU A 375 -14.37 40.79 8.65
C GLU A 375 -15.89 40.63 8.78
N LYS A 376 -16.40 39.39 8.76
CA LYS A 376 -17.84 39.12 8.93
C LYS A 376 -18.37 39.55 10.30
N ILE A 377 -17.58 39.38 11.36
CA ILE A 377 -17.96 39.85 12.71
C ILE A 377 -18.01 41.38 12.75
N ASN A 378 -17.01 42.06 12.18
CA ASN A 378 -16.96 43.52 12.16
C ASN A 378 -18.10 44.13 11.31
N GLU A 379 -18.42 43.51 10.16
CA GLU A 379 -19.59 43.86 9.34
C GLU A 379 -20.90 43.77 10.13
N ALA A 380 -21.09 42.69 10.90
CA ALA A 380 -22.30 42.47 11.68
C ALA A 380 -22.44 43.42 12.88
N LYS A 381 -21.32 43.85 13.48
CA LYS A 381 -21.30 44.77 14.63
C LYS A 381 -21.28 46.26 14.23
N GLY A 382 -20.93 46.58 12.98
CA GLY A 382 -20.78 47.96 12.51
C GLY A 382 -19.62 48.72 13.18
N LYS A 383 -18.64 47.99 13.74
CA LYS A 383 -17.44 48.55 14.38
C LYS A 383 -16.23 47.74 13.94
N ASP A 384 -15.15 48.45 13.63
CA ASP A 384 -13.86 47.84 13.35
C ASP A 384 -13.12 47.61 14.68
N GLU A 385 -13.38 46.46 15.31
CA GLU A 385 -12.70 46.03 16.53
C GLU A 385 -11.51 45.14 16.13
N ASN A 386 -10.33 45.41 16.69
CA ASN A 386 -9.19 44.49 16.55
C ASN A 386 -9.45 43.25 17.40
N LEU A 387 -9.85 42.15 16.76
CA LEU A 387 -10.17 40.88 17.40
C LEU A 387 -8.91 40.01 17.52
N ASP A 388 -7.97 40.42 18.36
CA ASP A 388 -6.83 39.57 18.72
C ASP A 388 -7.32 38.42 19.62
N ILE A 389 -7.00 37.17 19.24
CA ILE A 389 -7.28 35.97 20.02
C ILE A 389 -5.97 35.25 20.32
N ASP A 390 -5.71 35.01 21.61
CA ASP A 390 -4.47 34.40 22.12
C ASP A 390 -4.11 33.05 21.44
N GLY A 391 -5.11 32.29 20.98
CA GLY A 391 -4.91 30.98 20.33
C GLY A 391 -4.42 31.04 18.87
N GLU A 392 -4.33 32.21 18.25
CA GLU A 392 -3.89 32.37 16.85
C GLU A 392 -2.37 32.11 16.70
N MET A 393 -1.58 32.50 17.69
CA MET A 393 -0.12 32.30 17.73
C MET A 393 0.30 30.87 18.08
N ASP A 394 -0.41 30.21 19.01
CA ASP A 394 -0.10 28.83 19.44
C ASP A 394 -0.24 27.85 18.27
N LEU A 395 -1.22 28.07 17.40
CA LEU A 395 -1.47 27.26 16.22
C LEU A 395 -0.48 27.51 15.07
N GLU A 396 0.34 28.57 15.13
CA GLU A 396 1.41 28.82 14.15
C GLU A 396 2.74 28.16 14.54
N ASN A 397 2.98 27.97 15.85
CA ASN A 397 4.24 27.45 16.40
C ASN A 397 4.25 25.94 16.70
N GLU A 398 3.08 25.29 16.83
CA GLU A 398 3.00 23.83 16.90
C GLU A 398 3.24 23.23 15.51
N GLY A 399 4.50 22.89 15.21
CA GLY A 399 4.89 22.22 13.97
C GLY A 399 4.19 20.86 13.80
N VAL A 400 3.87 20.50 12.56
CA VAL A 400 3.37 19.15 12.23
C VAL A 400 4.50 18.16 12.51
N GLU A 401 4.33 17.34 13.54
CA GLU A 401 5.29 16.28 13.89
C GLU A 401 5.47 15.34 12.69
N PRO A 402 6.71 15.02 12.29
CA PRO A 402 6.96 14.34 11.03
C PRO A 402 6.30 12.95 11.01
N GLU A 403 5.44 12.75 10.02
CA GLU A 403 4.69 11.53 9.68
C GLU A 403 5.57 10.26 9.50
N LEU A 404 6.89 10.37 9.64
CA LEU A 404 7.88 9.40 9.18
C LEU A 404 7.96 8.10 10.02
N GLU A 405 7.51 8.07 11.27
CA GLU A 405 7.84 6.95 12.17
C GLU A 405 6.81 5.80 12.21
N ASN A 406 5.53 6.04 11.92
CA ASN A 406 4.49 5.01 12.14
C ASN A 406 4.16 4.12 10.94
N LEU A 407 4.69 4.42 9.75
CA LEU A 407 4.39 3.66 8.53
C LEU A 407 5.20 2.38 8.33
N VAL A 408 6.26 2.19 9.13
CA VAL A 408 7.25 1.11 8.93
C VAL A 408 7.17 0.05 10.05
N ALA A 409 6.30 0.23 11.05
CA ALA A 409 6.14 -0.72 12.13
C ALA A 409 5.22 -1.90 11.71
N ASN A 410 5.86 -2.95 11.19
CA ASN A 410 5.36 -4.28 10.86
C ASN A 410 4.94 -4.51 9.40
N PRO A 411 5.92 -4.60 8.49
CA PRO A 411 5.74 -5.36 7.27
C PRO A 411 5.51 -6.83 7.63
N ASP A 412 4.55 -7.43 6.92
CA ASP A 412 4.06 -8.79 7.07
C ASP A 412 5.14 -9.82 7.40
N ALA A 413 4.78 -10.76 8.26
CA ALA A 413 5.53 -11.97 8.55
C ALA A 413 5.65 -12.85 7.28
N VAL A 414 6.51 -12.46 6.35
CA VAL A 414 6.88 -13.28 5.20
C VAL A 414 7.88 -14.31 5.69
N SER A 415 7.34 -15.49 6.04
CA SER A 415 8.02 -16.78 6.17
C SER A 415 9.51 -16.70 6.55
N THR A 416 9.78 -16.62 7.85
CA THR A 416 11.07 -17.04 8.42
C THR A 416 11.17 -18.56 8.31
N ALA A 417 11.35 -19.07 7.10
CA ALA A 417 11.89 -20.41 6.90
C ALA A 417 13.36 -20.38 7.34
N GLY A 418 13.56 -20.65 8.63
CA GLY A 418 14.87 -20.61 9.29
C GLY A 418 14.83 -19.70 10.49
N ASP A 419 14.34 -20.22 11.61
CA ASP A 419 14.65 -19.70 12.94
C ASP A 419 16.18 -19.60 13.03
N LEU A 420 16.72 -18.39 12.93
CA LEU A 420 18.11 -18.12 13.26
C LEU A 420 18.21 -18.16 14.78
N GLN A 421 18.22 -19.37 15.35
CA GLN A 421 18.83 -19.57 16.64
C GLN A 421 20.33 -19.34 16.48
N ASP A 422 20.79 -18.27 17.12
CA ASP A 422 22.19 -17.95 17.32
C ASP A 422 22.80 -19.03 18.23
N THR A 423 23.18 -20.16 17.65
CA THR A 423 24.06 -21.13 18.30
C THR A 423 25.49 -20.73 17.96
N SER A 424 26.05 -19.89 18.83
CA SER A 424 27.46 -19.53 18.81
C SER A 424 28.34 -20.75 19.12
N ASP A 425 28.59 -21.60 18.13
CA ASP A 425 29.69 -22.56 18.16
C ASP A 425 30.82 -22.10 17.25
N LYS A 426 31.95 -21.83 17.89
CA LYS A 426 33.21 -21.39 17.29
C LYS A 426 33.75 -22.45 16.33
N VAL A 427 33.52 -22.27 15.04
CA VAL A 427 34.39 -22.83 14.00
C VAL A 427 34.90 -21.67 13.15
N SER A 428 36.20 -21.42 13.26
CA SER A 428 36.93 -20.39 12.50
C SER A 428 36.98 -20.75 11.00
N SER A 429 35.91 -20.48 10.28
CA SER A 429 35.95 -20.35 8.82
C SER A 429 36.02 -18.86 8.46
N PRO A 430 36.78 -18.46 7.43
CA PRO A 430 36.80 -17.07 6.98
C PRO A 430 35.38 -16.67 6.58
N GLU A 431 34.80 -15.68 7.26
CA GLU A 431 33.52 -15.12 6.86
C GLU A 431 33.63 -14.61 5.41
N PRO A 432 32.67 -14.93 4.53
CA PRO A 432 32.66 -14.32 3.21
C PRO A 432 32.49 -12.82 3.39
N THR A 433 33.53 -12.06 3.01
CA THR A 433 33.47 -10.60 2.95
C THR A 433 32.32 -10.20 2.04
N GLY A 434 31.42 -9.36 2.57
CA GLY A 434 30.28 -8.87 1.81
C GLY A 434 30.73 -8.19 0.50
N PRO A 435 29.88 -8.16 -0.54
CA PRO A 435 30.23 -7.59 -1.82
C PRO A 435 30.48 -6.10 -1.61
N THR A 436 31.60 -5.62 -2.15
CA THR A 436 31.95 -4.21 -2.08
C THR A 436 30.83 -3.37 -2.72
N PRO A 437 30.32 -2.34 -2.03
CA PRO A 437 29.30 -1.47 -2.59
C PRO A 437 29.73 -0.86 -3.92
N LEU A 438 28.79 -0.74 -4.86
CA LEU A 438 29.05 -0.04 -6.11
C LEU A 438 29.14 1.46 -5.84
N PRO A 439 30.12 2.15 -6.43
CA PRO A 439 30.12 3.62 -6.47
C PRO A 439 28.82 4.16 -7.09
N VAL A 440 28.33 5.30 -6.61
CA VAL A 440 27.05 5.89 -7.06
C VAL A 440 27.00 6.11 -8.57
N ASN A 441 28.12 6.46 -9.21
CA ASN A 441 28.22 6.65 -10.66
C ASN A 441 28.19 5.34 -11.48
N GLN A 442 28.30 4.18 -10.82
CA GLN A 442 28.17 2.86 -11.44
C GLN A 442 26.80 2.22 -11.13
N LEU A 443 25.97 2.89 -10.33
CA LEU A 443 24.61 2.47 -10.07
C LEU A 443 23.74 2.80 -11.28
N ALA A 444 22.72 1.99 -11.52
CA ALA A 444 21.75 2.25 -12.57
C ALA A 444 21.00 3.57 -12.30
N PRO A 445 20.53 4.27 -13.35
CA PRO A 445 19.77 5.50 -13.17
C PRO A 445 18.50 5.26 -12.36
N VAL A 446 18.01 6.32 -11.71
CA VAL A 446 16.72 6.29 -11.03
C VAL A 446 15.59 6.16 -12.06
N PRO A 447 14.48 5.45 -11.74
CA PRO A 447 13.30 5.43 -12.60
C PRO A 447 12.72 6.83 -12.81
N LYS A 448 11.90 7.02 -13.84
CA LYS A 448 11.24 8.31 -14.08
C LYS A 448 10.18 8.57 -13.01
N ASN A 449 9.87 9.86 -12.77
CA ASN A 449 8.83 10.24 -11.82
C ASN A 449 7.45 9.64 -12.16
N GLU A 450 7.12 9.50 -13.45
CA GLU A 450 5.89 8.83 -13.90
C GLU A 450 5.85 7.36 -13.46
N ASP A 451 6.99 6.67 -13.49
CA ASP A 451 7.10 5.27 -13.06
C ASP A 451 7.00 5.17 -11.53
N LEU A 452 7.59 6.12 -10.80
CA LEU A 452 7.62 6.13 -9.34
C LEU A 452 6.26 6.49 -8.72
N PHE A 453 5.58 7.49 -9.27
CA PHE A 453 4.41 8.12 -8.62
C PHE A 453 3.14 8.10 -9.48
N GLY A 454 3.22 7.60 -10.71
CA GLY A 454 2.14 7.70 -11.70
C GLY A 454 2.08 9.08 -12.36
N ASN A 455 0.99 9.34 -13.08
CA ASN A 455 0.80 10.58 -13.82
C ASN A 455 0.37 11.74 -12.90
N ILE A 456 1.33 12.31 -12.15
CA ILE A 456 1.10 13.51 -11.32
C ILE A 456 0.76 14.73 -12.21
N ASP A 457 1.27 14.78 -13.44
CA ASP A 457 1.03 15.93 -14.31
C ASP A 457 -0.41 15.94 -14.85
N GLU A 458 -1.02 14.78 -15.07
CA GLU A 458 -2.45 14.69 -15.34
C GLU A 458 -3.30 15.16 -14.16
N LEU A 459 -2.89 14.86 -12.92
CA LEU A 459 -3.57 15.37 -11.73
C LEU A 459 -3.50 16.91 -11.67
N LYS A 460 -2.32 17.49 -11.91
CA LYS A 460 -2.16 18.96 -11.99
C LYS A 460 -3.05 19.56 -13.08
N LYS A 461 -3.10 18.94 -14.26
CA LYS A 461 -3.93 19.41 -15.37
C LYS A 461 -5.42 19.36 -15.07
N GLN A 462 -5.89 18.30 -14.40
CA GLN A 462 -7.29 18.20 -13.95
C GLN A 462 -7.62 19.32 -12.94
N HIS A 463 -6.69 19.61 -12.04
CA HIS A 463 -6.83 20.70 -11.07
C HIS A 463 -6.87 22.08 -11.73
N GLU A 464 -5.98 22.33 -12.70
CA GLU A 464 -5.99 23.56 -13.50
C GLU A 464 -7.34 23.77 -14.22
N GLN A 465 -7.94 22.69 -14.74
CA GLN A 465 -9.27 22.75 -15.35
C GLN A 465 -10.36 23.11 -14.34
N GLN A 466 -10.35 22.52 -13.15
CA GLN A 466 -11.32 22.84 -12.10
C GLN A 466 -11.21 24.31 -11.64
N LEU A 467 -10.00 24.83 -11.50
CA LEU A 467 -9.77 26.24 -11.20
C LEU A 467 -10.33 27.15 -12.31
N ALA A 468 -10.06 26.83 -13.57
CA ALA A 468 -10.56 27.59 -14.72
C ALA A 468 -12.10 27.56 -14.82
N GLU A 469 -12.72 26.41 -14.55
CA GLU A 469 -14.18 26.26 -14.52
C GLU A 469 -14.82 27.10 -13.41
N PHE A 470 -14.19 27.13 -12.23
CA PHE A 470 -14.65 27.97 -11.13
C PHE A 470 -14.52 29.47 -11.44
N GLU A 471 -13.38 29.90 -11.99
CA GLU A 471 -13.18 31.29 -12.43
C GLU A 471 -14.22 31.68 -13.48
N HIS A 472 -14.48 30.81 -14.46
CA HIS A 472 -15.52 31.04 -15.45
C HIS A 472 -16.91 31.15 -14.83
N ALA A 473 -17.27 30.28 -13.88
CA ALA A 473 -18.55 30.33 -13.18
C ALA A 473 -18.71 31.61 -12.34
N GLN A 474 -17.62 32.08 -11.70
CA GLN A 474 -17.57 33.36 -10.98
C GLN A 474 -17.81 34.54 -11.91
N GLU A 475 -17.12 34.58 -13.05
CA GLU A 475 -17.30 35.63 -14.06
C GLU A 475 -18.72 35.67 -14.60
N VAL A 476 -19.30 34.52 -14.93
CA VAL A 476 -20.69 34.41 -15.40
C VAL A 476 -21.67 34.90 -14.33
N ASN A 477 -21.45 34.55 -13.05
CA ASN A 477 -22.30 35.02 -11.95
C ASN A 477 -22.15 36.53 -11.71
N LYS A 478 -20.93 37.07 -11.77
CA LYS A 478 -20.67 38.51 -11.67
C LYS A 478 -21.28 39.28 -12.83
N ALA A 479 -21.19 38.76 -14.05
CA ALA A 479 -21.82 39.31 -15.24
C ALA A 479 -23.36 39.32 -15.12
N ARG A 480 -23.96 38.22 -14.65
CA ARG A 480 -25.41 38.15 -14.37
C ARG A 480 -25.84 39.16 -13.31
N MET A 481 -25.06 39.33 -12.24
CA MET A 481 -25.35 40.31 -11.19
C MET A 481 -25.26 41.75 -11.72
N ASN A 482 -24.25 42.05 -12.53
CA ASN A 482 -24.07 43.36 -13.15
C ASN A 482 -25.17 43.69 -14.16
N GLN A 483 -25.56 42.73 -15.01
CA GLN A 483 -26.70 42.90 -15.93
C GLN A 483 -28.00 43.16 -15.16
N GLY A 484 -28.26 42.41 -14.08
CA GLY A 484 -29.42 42.64 -13.21
C GLY A 484 -29.40 44.02 -12.51
N LEU A 485 -28.21 44.54 -12.17
CA LEU A 485 -28.04 45.88 -11.62
C LEU A 485 -28.29 46.97 -12.69
N GLU A 486 -27.76 46.79 -13.90
CA GLU A 486 -27.97 47.70 -15.02
C GLU A 486 -29.45 47.79 -15.43
N GLU A 487 -30.17 46.67 -15.47
CA GLU A 487 -31.61 46.64 -15.72
C GLU A 487 -32.40 47.38 -14.64
N LYS A 488 -32.06 47.17 -13.36
CA LYS A 488 -32.65 47.92 -12.24
C LYS A 488 -32.36 49.42 -12.33
N LEU A 489 -31.15 49.81 -12.72
CA LEU A 489 -30.77 51.22 -12.92
C LEU A 489 -31.49 51.83 -14.13
N ARG A 490 -31.68 51.08 -15.22
CA ARG A 490 -32.42 51.51 -16.42
C ARG A 490 -33.91 51.70 -16.11
N ALA A 491 -34.51 50.78 -15.34
CA ALA A 491 -35.90 50.91 -14.87
C ALA A 491 -36.09 52.15 -13.98
N ARG A 492 -35.17 52.41 -13.04
CA ARG A 492 -35.19 53.63 -12.21
C ARG A 492 -35.05 54.91 -13.02
N ARG A 493 -34.19 54.94 -14.04
CA ARG A 493 -34.04 56.11 -14.94
C ARG A 493 -35.31 56.36 -15.75
N SER A 494 -35.95 55.30 -16.25
CA SER A 494 -37.22 55.38 -16.99
C SER A 494 -38.37 55.90 -16.11
N GLN A 495 -38.47 55.44 -14.86
CA GLN A 495 -39.48 55.95 -13.90
C GLN A 495 -39.28 57.44 -13.57
N ARG A 496 -38.03 57.88 -13.32
CA ARG A 496 -37.73 59.30 -13.06
C ARG A 496 -38.04 60.20 -14.26
N ALA A 497 -37.75 59.74 -15.47
CA ALA A 497 -38.06 60.48 -16.70
C ALA A 497 -39.57 60.62 -16.95
N ARG A 498 -40.38 59.66 -16.47
CA ARG A 498 -41.85 59.74 -16.53
C ARG A 498 -42.42 60.71 -15.49
N GLN A 499 -41.80 60.80 -14.30
CA GLN A 499 -42.21 61.72 -13.24
C GLN A 499 -41.84 63.18 -13.52
N GLN A 500 -40.86 63.46 -14.40
CA GLN A 500 -40.51 64.83 -14.81
C GLN A 500 -41.33 65.36 -16.00
N LYS A 501 -42.19 64.53 -16.59
CA LYS A 501 -43.07 64.88 -17.73
C LYS A 501 -44.55 65.02 -17.33
N GLN A 502 -44.85 64.91 -16.04
CA GLN A 502 -46.09 65.36 -15.39
C GLN A 502 -45.78 66.64 -14.63
#